data_AF-A0A351E930-F1
#
_entry.id   AF-A0A351E930-F1
#
_cell.length_a   1.000
_cell.length_b   1.000
_cell.length_c   1.000
_cell.angle_alpha   90.00
_cell.angle_beta   90.00
_cell.angle_gamma   90.00
#
_symmetry.space_group_name_H-M   'P 1'
#
loop_
_entity.id
_entity.type
_entity.pdbx_description
1 polymer ?
#
loop_
_entity_poly.entity_id
_entity_poly.type
_entity_poly.pdbx_seq_one_letter_code
_entity_poly.pdbx_strand_id
1 'polypeptide(L)' 'HLAVMTEGQLTAAGVRRRTRLKKDSNRQKLQSYTDLTPGDLVVHVHHGVGRFVGIQRMPVDE' A
#
# COMPACT_ATOMS: atom_id res chain seq x y z
N HIS A 1 16.58 -10.13 -44.52
CA HIS A 1 15.85 -9.83 -43.27
C HIS A 1 15.07 -8.55 -43.47
N LEU A 2 13.75 -8.58 -43.28
CA LEU A 2 12.89 -7.40 -43.45
C LEU A 2 12.28 -7.07 -42.09
N ALA A 3 12.38 -5.80 -41.68
CA ALA A 3 11.76 -5.30 -40.47
C ALA A 3 10.68 -4.28 -40.86
N VAL A 4 9.50 -4.41 -40.25
CA VAL A 4 8.37 -3.49 -40.42
C VAL A 4 8.13 -2.81 -39.07
N MET A 5 8.16 -1.48 -39.05
CA MET A 5 7.84 -0.68 -37.87
C MET A 5 6.45 -0.05 -38.06
N THR A 6 5.65 -0.06 -37.00
CA THR A 6 4.32 0.58 -36.98
C THR A 6 4.36 1.86 -36.13
N GLU A 7 3.49 2.83 -36.42
CA GLU A 7 3.48 4.16 -35.78
C GLU A 7 3.46 4.15 -34.25
N GLY A 8 2.90 3.10 -33.64
CA GLY A 8 2.90 2.91 -32.18
C GLY A 8 4.30 2.76 -31.56
N GLN A 9 5.31 2.39 -32.35
CA GLN A 9 6.71 2.32 -31.91
C GLN A 9 7.42 3.68 -31.97
N LEU A 10 6.90 4.65 -32.73
CA LEU A 10 7.46 6.01 -32.82
C LEU A 10 7.01 6.92 -31.66
N THR A 11 5.91 6.56 -30.98
CA THR A 11 5.29 7.36 -29.90
C THR A 11 5.63 6.88 -28.50
N ALA A 12 6.85 6.37 -28.27
CA ALA A 12 7.41 6.12 -26.94
C ALA A 12 7.77 7.42 -26.16
N ALA A 13 6.98 8.49 -26.35
CA ALA A 13 7.14 9.77 -25.67
C ALA A 13 5.77 10.27 -25.19
N GLY A 14 5.25 9.66 -24.14
CA GLY A 14 3.99 10.09 -23.55
C GLY A 14 3.42 9.10 -22.57
N VAL A 15 4.14 8.79 -21.49
CA VAL A 15 3.55 8.12 -20.33
C VAL A 15 2.43 9.03 -19.80
N ARG A 16 1.19 8.79 -20.24
CA ARG A 16 0.01 9.46 -19.68
C ARG A 16 0.01 9.15 -18.19
N ARG A 17 0.25 10.16 -17.34
CA ARG A 17 0.10 10.05 -15.89
C ARG A 17 -1.33 9.60 -15.61
N ARG A 18 -1.50 8.33 -15.23
CA ARG A 18 -2.77 7.84 -14.67
C ARG A 18 -3.03 8.66 -13.41
N THR A 19 -4.11 9.44 -13.42
CA THR A 19 -4.64 10.09 -12.21
C THR A 19 -4.90 8.99 -11.19
N ARG A 20 -4.16 9.03 -10.06
CA ARG A 20 -4.37 8.07 -8.97
C ARG A 20 -5.74 8.34 -8.38
N LEU A 21 -6.70 7.46 -8.67
CA LEU A 21 -7.96 7.38 -7.94
C LEU A 21 -7.62 7.24 -6.45
N LYS A 22 -8.10 8.16 -5.62
CA LYS A 22 -8.02 8.03 -4.16
C LYS A 22 -8.79 6.76 -3.80
N LYS A 23 -8.07 5.71 -3.41
CA LYS A 23 -8.70 4.47 -2.90
C LYS A 23 -9.25 4.76 -1.51
N ASP A 24 -10.53 5.08 -1.41
CA ASP A 24 -11.30 4.99 -0.16
C ASP A 24 -11.60 3.51 0.15
N SER A 25 -10.56 2.70 0.36
CA SER A 25 -10.73 1.25 0.51
C SER A 25 -9.96 0.68 1.70
N ASN A 26 -9.87 1.42 2.79
CA ASN A 26 -9.42 0.85 4.07
C ASN A 26 -10.22 1.33 5.30
N ARG A 27 -11.28 2.13 5.16
CA ARG A 27 -12.13 2.52 6.31
C ARG A 27 -12.91 1.35 6.90
N GLN A 28 -13.23 0.31 6.11
CA GLN A 28 -13.90 -0.90 6.62
C GLN A 28 -12.98 -1.76 7.50
N LYS A 29 -11.68 -1.83 7.18
CA LYS A 29 -10.65 -2.56 7.95
C LYS A 29 -10.33 -1.91 9.29
N LEU A 30 -10.77 -0.66 9.51
CA LEU A 30 -10.62 0.02 10.80
C LEU A 30 -11.58 -0.52 11.88
N GLN A 31 -12.62 -1.27 11.49
CA GLN A 31 -13.63 -1.81 12.42
C GLN A 31 -13.20 -3.12 13.10
N SER A 32 -12.23 -3.84 12.54
CA SER A 32 -11.69 -5.09 13.10
C SER A 32 -10.16 -5.01 13.10
N TYR A 33 -9.57 -4.68 14.25
CA TYR A 33 -8.13 -4.82 14.49
C TYR A 33 -7.73 -6.27 14.80
N THR A 34 -8.66 -7.22 14.63
CA THR A 34 -8.48 -8.63 15.02
C THR A 34 -7.78 -9.47 13.95
N ASP A 35 -7.62 -8.94 12.74
CA ASP A 35 -7.10 -9.72 11.60
C ASP A 35 -5.56 -9.63 11.46
N LEU A 36 -4.85 -9.23 12.51
CA LEU A 36 -3.40 -9.11 12.53
C LEU A 36 -2.76 -10.39 13.11
N THR A 37 -1.89 -11.01 12.31
CA THR A 37 -1.06 -12.14 12.74
C THR A 37 0.34 -11.64 13.10
N PRO A 38 1.01 -12.23 14.13
CA PRO A 38 2.38 -11.88 14.45
C PRO A 38 3.30 -12.01 13.22
N GLY A 39 4.03 -10.94 12.93
CA GLY A 39 4.91 -10.84 11.76
C GLY A 39 4.34 -10.00 10.61
N ASP A 40 3.04 -9.68 10.62
CA ASP A 40 2.41 -8.82 9.60
C ASP A 40 3.01 -7.41 9.59
N LEU A 41 3.11 -6.83 8.40
CA LEU A 41 3.60 -5.46 8.22
C LEU A 41 2.53 -4.44 8.63
N VAL A 42 2.93 -3.51 9.49
CA VAL A 42 2.09 -2.43 10.00
C VAL A 42 2.76 -1.09 9.77
N VAL A 43 1.98 -0.01 9.73
CA VAL A 43 2.51 1.34 9.57
C VAL A 43 2.02 2.20 10.72
N HIS A 44 2.94 2.83 11.43
CA HIS A 44 2.66 3.83 12.45
C HIS A 44 2.88 5.23 11.88
N VAL A 45 1.95 6.16 12.15
CA VAL A 45 1.97 7.52 11.59
C VAL A 45 3.27 8.27 11.92
N HIS A 46 3.81 8.08 13.12
CA HIS A 46 5.00 8.77 13.59
C HIS A 46 6.32 8.00 13.38
N HIS A 47 6.27 6.69 13.12
CA HIS A 47 7.46 5.82 13.12
C HIS A 47 7.67 5.04 11.81
N GLY A 48 6.72 5.07 10.88
CA GLY A 48 6.81 4.36 9.61
C GLY A 48 6.48 2.87 9.73
N VAL A 49 7.15 2.03 8.94
CA VAL A 49 6.82 0.61 8.78
C VAL A 49 7.42 -0.22 9.93
N GLY A 50 6.63 -1.11 10.52
CA GLY A 50 7.04 -2.07 11.53
C GLY A 50 6.37 -3.44 11.33
N ARG A 51 6.56 -4.34 12.29
CA ARG A 51 5.89 -5.64 12.34
C ARG A 51 4.99 -5.74 13.58
N PHE A 52 3.80 -6.32 13.41
CA PHE A 52 2.94 -6.64 14.54
C PHE A 52 3.56 -7.79 15.35
N VAL A 53 3.68 -7.59 16.65
CA VAL A 53 4.25 -8.58 17.58
C VAL A 53 3.21 -9.22 18.50
N GLY A 54 2.06 -8.56 18.71
CA GLY A 54 1.02 -9.02 19.60
C GLY A 54 0.38 -7.88 20.38
N ILE A 55 -0.58 -8.22 21.25
CA ILE A 55 -1.24 -7.28 22.17
C ILE A 55 -0.76 -7.58 23.59
N GLN A 56 -0.26 -6.57 24.28
CA GLN A 56 0.13 -6.67 25.68
C GLN A 56 -0.74 -5.72 26.52
N ARG A 57 -1.32 -6.23 27.62
CA ARG A 57 -1.97 -5.38 28.63
C ARG A 57 -0.89 -4.81 29.53
N MET A 58 -0.84 -3.50 29.65
CA MET A 58 0.04 -2.81 30.60
C MET A 58 -0.80 -2.20 31.73
N PRO A 59 -0.37 -2.34 32.99
CA PRO A 59 -0.98 -1.59 34.09
C PRO A 59 -0.70 -0.10 33.88
N VAL A 60 -1.69 0.73 34.19
CA VAL A 60 -1.54 2.18 34.22
C VAL A 60 -1.68 2.58 35.67
N ASP A 61 -0.66 3.24 36.22
CA ASP A 61 -0.75 3.81 37.57
C ASP A 61 -1.81 4.92 37.55
N GLU A 62 -2.70 4.93 38.56
CA GLU A 62 -3.82 5.88 38.69
C GLU A 62 -3.38 7.34 38.85
#